data_AF-A0A3N4ZXX7-F1
#
_entry.id   AF-A0A3N4ZXX7-F1
#
_cell.length_a   1.000
_cell.length_b   1.000
_cell.length_c   1.000
_cell.angle_alpha   90.00
_cell.angle_beta   90.00
_cell.angle_gamma   90.00
#
_symmetry.space_group_name_H-M   'P 1'
#
loop_
_entity.id
_entity.type
_entity.pdbx_description
1 polymer ?
#
loop_
_entity_poly.entity_id
_entity_poly.type
_entity_poly.pdbx_seq_one_letter_code
_entity_poly.pdbx_strand_id
1 'polypeptide(L)'
;MWTRLENGVWRKPEQVGGDQSYHAPALSVAKGRLYYAVTGKNNALYWRTFTETGKWSAVARMHETERPVMAPSLAGFQDEMWMTHVRDGGVPWLNIHDGSRWHGAYQDTLWWFASKPVGMANWAGFVWRVMRREDGTVHVSQHGPTGGWRSLGQVGGWQTRSGMALAGHPRDNYLWILLRDMDGYLRASRYTGSWSSIDYVSGDRAIKLMDEPAAAGHDGKLYVMYRR
;
A
#
# COMPACT_ATOMS: atom_id res chain seq x y z
N MET A 1 -2.20 0.46 -16.16
CA MET A 1 -1.75 -0.71 -16.96
C MET A 1 -1.30 -1.78 -16.00
N TRP A 2 -1.43 -3.05 -16.38
CA TRP A 2 -0.86 -4.18 -15.65
C TRP A 2 -0.02 -5.04 -16.60
N THR A 3 0.91 -5.80 -16.05
CA THR A 3 1.68 -6.83 -16.75
C THR A 3 2.00 -7.92 -15.73
N ARG A 4 2.41 -9.10 -16.20
CA ARG A 4 2.86 -10.21 -15.37
C ARG A 4 4.13 -10.84 -15.92
N LEU A 5 4.94 -11.35 -15.02
CA LEU A 5 6.15 -12.10 -15.31
C LEU A 5 5.79 -13.58 -15.44
N GLU A 6 6.13 -14.19 -16.57
CA GLU A 6 5.93 -15.62 -16.81
C GLU A 6 7.18 -16.22 -17.43
N ASN A 7 7.67 -17.31 -16.87
CA ASN A 7 8.86 -18.01 -17.36
C ASN A 7 10.05 -17.06 -17.57
N GLY A 8 10.23 -16.10 -16.66
CA GLY A 8 11.28 -15.09 -16.72
C GLY A 8 11.06 -13.94 -17.70
N VAL A 9 9.90 -13.86 -18.37
CA VAL A 9 9.60 -12.83 -19.38
C VAL A 9 8.35 -12.03 -18.99
N TRP A 10 8.45 -10.70 -19.00
CA TRP A 10 7.30 -9.83 -18.82
C TRP A 10 6.42 -9.84 -20.06
N ARG A 11 5.12 -10.04 -19.87
CA ARG A 11 4.15 -9.86 -20.95
C ARG A 11 4.02 -8.40 -21.36
N LYS A 12 3.49 -8.17 -22.57
CA LYS A 12 3.09 -6.83 -23.01
C LYS A 12 2.10 -6.22 -21.99
N PRO A 13 2.27 -4.97 -21.56
CA PRO A 13 1.33 -4.33 -20.67
C PRO A 13 -0.07 -4.19 -21.28
N GLU A 14 -1.09 -4.42 -20.45
CA GLU A 14 -2.51 -4.37 -20.84
C GLU A 14 -3.28 -3.42 -19.92
N GLN A 15 -4.44 -2.94 -20.39
CA GLN A 15 -5.34 -2.14 -19.57
C GLN A 15 -6.14 -3.05 -18.62
N VAL A 16 -6.35 -2.58 -17.40
CA VAL A 16 -7.30 -3.20 -16.46
C VAL A 16 -8.66 -2.56 -16.72
N GLY A 17 -9.42 -3.13 -17.65
CA GLY A 17 -10.68 -2.53 -18.11
C GLY A 17 -10.47 -1.13 -18.72
N GLY A 18 -11.39 -0.20 -18.42
CA GLY A 18 -11.33 1.21 -18.86
C GLY A 18 -11.08 2.19 -17.70
N ASP A 19 -10.52 1.70 -16.60
CA ASP A 19 -10.44 2.46 -15.36
C ASP A 19 -9.41 3.60 -15.47
N GLN A 20 -9.79 4.80 -15.03
CA GLN A 20 -8.95 6.00 -15.09
C GLN A 20 -8.79 6.64 -13.71
N SER A 21 -7.56 7.07 -13.41
CA SER A 21 -7.21 7.68 -12.13
C SER A 21 -6.09 8.70 -12.28
N TYR A 22 -6.04 9.66 -11.35
CA TYR A 22 -4.87 10.53 -11.13
C TYR A 22 -3.94 10.00 -10.02
N HIS A 23 -4.30 8.90 -9.38
CA HIS A 23 -3.60 8.31 -8.26
C HIS A 23 -3.01 6.95 -8.64
N ALA A 24 -2.00 6.52 -7.88
CA ALA A 24 -1.45 5.18 -8.01
C ALA A 24 -2.53 4.11 -7.71
N PRO A 25 -2.58 3.00 -8.47
CA PRO A 25 -3.42 1.86 -8.13
C PRO A 25 -2.80 1.02 -7.02
N ALA A 26 -3.63 0.31 -6.27
CA ALA A 26 -3.21 -0.71 -5.31
C ALA A 26 -3.40 -2.11 -5.89
N LEU A 27 -2.48 -3.03 -5.56
CA LEU A 27 -2.53 -4.43 -5.96
C LEU A 27 -2.04 -5.32 -4.82
N SER A 28 -2.77 -6.39 -4.51
CA SER A 28 -2.37 -7.38 -3.49
C SER A 28 -3.02 -8.73 -3.76
N VAL A 29 -2.56 -9.80 -3.10
CA VAL A 29 -3.13 -11.15 -3.20
C VAL A 29 -3.82 -11.53 -1.88
N ALA A 30 -5.02 -12.09 -1.96
CA ALA A 30 -5.68 -12.79 -0.86
C ALA A 30 -6.56 -13.91 -1.42
N LYS A 31 -6.75 -15.03 -0.70
CA LYS A 31 -7.59 -16.17 -1.12
C LYS A 31 -7.33 -16.63 -2.57
N GLY A 32 -6.06 -16.67 -2.99
CA GLY A 32 -5.68 -17.10 -4.33
C GLY A 32 -6.14 -16.18 -5.47
N ARG A 33 -6.55 -14.95 -5.16
CA ARG A 33 -6.96 -13.94 -6.14
C ARG A 33 -6.08 -12.71 -6.03
N LEU A 34 -5.78 -12.10 -7.18
CA LEU A 34 -5.28 -10.74 -7.23
C LEU A 34 -6.45 -9.78 -7.01
N TYR A 35 -6.26 -8.81 -6.12
CA TYR A 35 -7.16 -7.69 -5.89
C TYR A 35 -6.51 -6.41 -6.39
N TYR A 36 -7.28 -5.64 -7.14
CA TYR A 36 -6.93 -4.32 -7.63
C TYR A 36 -7.90 -3.30 -7.04
N ALA A 37 -7.40 -2.14 -6.62
CA ALA A 37 -8.23 -1.01 -6.23
C ALA A 37 -7.64 0.32 -6.74
N VAL A 38 -8.52 1.28 -7.04
CA VAL A 38 -8.12 2.60 -7.52
C VAL A 38 -9.12 3.68 -7.13
N THR A 39 -8.60 4.87 -6.79
CA THR A 39 -9.40 6.09 -6.67
C THR A 39 -9.62 6.69 -8.05
N GLY A 40 -10.84 6.61 -8.58
CA GLY A 40 -11.18 7.14 -9.91
C GLY A 40 -11.13 8.67 -9.98
N LYS A 41 -11.11 9.22 -11.20
CA LYS A 41 -11.11 10.68 -11.44
C LYS A 41 -12.32 11.44 -10.86
N ASN A 42 -13.39 10.72 -10.54
CA ASN A 42 -14.61 11.22 -9.90
C ASN A 42 -14.60 11.02 -8.37
N ASN A 43 -13.44 10.75 -7.77
CA ASN A 43 -13.28 10.44 -6.35
C ASN A 43 -14.15 9.25 -5.89
N ALA A 44 -14.44 8.29 -6.77
CA ALA A 44 -15.04 7.02 -6.40
C ALA A 44 -13.97 5.93 -6.25
N LEU A 45 -14.18 5.02 -5.30
CA LEU A 45 -13.28 3.89 -5.09
C LEU A 45 -13.75 2.68 -5.91
N TYR A 46 -12.93 2.23 -6.84
CA TYR A 46 -13.21 1.09 -7.72
C TYR A 46 -12.29 -0.07 -7.39
N TRP A 47 -12.77 -1.29 -7.61
CA TRP A 47 -11.99 -2.50 -7.40
C TRP A 47 -12.37 -3.61 -8.38
N ARG A 48 -11.44 -4.56 -8.54
CA ARG A 48 -11.58 -5.76 -9.38
C ARG A 48 -10.80 -6.93 -8.79
N THR A 49 -11.13 -8.14 -9.22
CA THR A 49 -10.32 -9.33 -8.93
C THR A 49 -9.85 -10.03 -10.19
N PHE A 50 -8.78 -10.83 -10.08
CA PHE A 50 -8.25 -11.66 -11.14
C PHE A 50 -7.82 -13.03 -10.59
N THR A 51 -8.06 -14.08 -11.38
CA THR A 51 -7.55 -15.44 -11.16
C THR A 51 -6.72 -15.87 -12.36
N GLU A 52 -5.70 -16.71 -12.16
CA GLU A 52 -4.78 -17.12 -13.23
C GLU A 52 -5.45 -17.77 -14.45
N THR A 53 -6.57 -18.45 -14.24
CA THR A 53 -7.35 -19.09 -15.30
C THR A 53 -8.38 -18.17 -15.97
N GLY A 54 -8.50 -16.92 -15.51
CA GLY A 54 -9.59 -16.02 -15.85
C GLY A 54 -9.17 -14.69 -16.48
N LYS A 55 -10.14 -13.79 -16.59
CA LYS A 55 -9.94 -12.37 -16.91
C LYS A 55 -10.17 -11.55 -15.64
N TRP A 56 -9.80 -10.28 -15.66
CA TRP A 56 -10.24 -9.34 -14.64
C TRP A 56 -11.77 -9.36 -14.54
N SER A 57 -12.30 -9.34 -13.31
CA SER A 57 -13.72 -9.20 -13.06
C SER A 57 -14.28 -7.91 -13.67
N ALA A 58 -15.60 -7.82 -13.80
CA ALA A 58 -16.27 -6.55 -14.02
C ALA A 58 -15.87 -5.53 -12.95
N VAL A 59 -15.94 -4.24 -13.30
CA VAL A 59 -15.67 -3.18 -12.33
C VAL A 59 -16.73 -3.20 -11.25
N ALA A 60 -16.29 -3.14 -10.00
CA ALA A 60 -17.16 -2.87 -8.88
C ALA A 60 -16.76 -1.53 -8.25
N ARG A 61 -17.77 -0.78 -7.82
CA ARG A 61 -17.59 0.47 -7.06
C ARG A 61 -17.87 0.15 -5.59
N MET A 62 -17.06 0.69 -4.68
CA MET A 62 -17.42 0.73 -3.26
C MET A 62 -18.63 1.64 -3.03
N HIS A 63 -19.17 1.63 -1.81
CA HIS A 63 -20.25 2.53 -1.43
C HIS A 63 -19.96 4.00 -1.80
N GLU A 64 -21.00 4.72 -2.23
CA GLU A 64 -20.83 6.09 -2.74
C GLU A 64 -20.34 7.09 -1.68
N THR A 65 -20.47 6.73 -0.41
CA THR A 65 -20.03 7.50 0.75
C THR A 65 -18.51 7.46 0.94
N GLU A 66 -17.77 6.60 0.23
CA GLU A 66 -16.33 6.47 0.47
C GLU A 66 -15.50 7.69 0.08
N ARG A 67 -15.82 8.38 -1.02
CA ARG A 67 -15.19 9.63 -1.49
C ARG A 67 -13.67 9.79 -1.17
N PRO A 68 -12.79 8.87 -1.60
CA PRO A 68 -11.36 9.01 -1.37
C PRO A 68 -10.74 10.19 -2.13
N VAL A 69 -9.69 10.78 -1.54
CA VAL A 69 -8.91 11.90 -2.12
C VAL A 69 -7.44 11.56 -2.38
N MET A 70 -7.05 10.31 -2.11
CA MET A 70 -5.68 9.80 -2.27
C MET A 70 -5.70 8.38 -2.86
N ALA A 71 -4.51 7.87 -3.24
CA ALA A 71 -4.34 6.47 -3.62
C ALA A 71 -4.77 5.53 -2.48
N PRO A 72 -5.51 4.45 -2.76
CA PRO A 72 -5.77 3.40 -1.77
C PRO A 72 -4.52 2.53 -1.58
N SER A 73 -4.54 1.70 -0.54
CA SER A 73 -3.54 0.64 -0.33
C SER A 73 -4.22 -0.66 0.06
N LEU A 74 -3.61 -1.79 -0.32
CA LEU A 74 -4.13 -3.13 -0.09
C LEU A 74 -3.10 -4.01 0.65
N ALA A 75 -3.57 -4.91 1.51
CA ALA A 75 -2.77 -5.96 2.11
C ALA A 75 -3.62 -7.23 2.33
N GLY A 76 -3.12 -8.38 1.89
CA GLY A 76 -3.75 -9.67 2.18
C GLY A 76 -3.40 -10.14 3.60
N PHE A 77 -4.39 -10.50 4.41
CA PHE A 77 -4.17 -10.95 5.79
C PHE A 77 -5.26 -11.92 6.23
N GLN A 78 -4.86 -13.08 6.76
CA GLN A 78 -5.79 -14.12 7.22
C GLN A 78 -6.87 -14.47 6.20
N ASP A 79 -6.46 -14.61 4.94
CA ASP A 79 -7.35 -14.87 3.81
C ASP A 79 -8.38 -13.74 3.53
N GLU A 80 -8.18 -12.56 4.11
CA GLU A 80 -8.98 -11.37 3.80
C GLU A 80 -8.16 -10.37 3.01
N MET A 81 -8.84 -9.54 2.21
CA MET A 81 -8.20 -8.38 1.60
C MET A 81 -8.53 -7.14 2.42
N TRP A 82 -7.51 -6.54 3.01
CA TRP A 82 -7.62 -5.30 3.77
C TRP A 82 -7.31 -4.12 2.85
N MET A 83 -8.13 -3.08 2.91
CA MET A 83 -7.96 -1.87 2.11
C MET A 83 -8.06 -0.62 2.98
N THR A 84 -7.03 0.22 2.94
CA THR A 84 -7.13 1.58 3.47
C THR A 84 -7.34 2.57 2.33
N HIS A 85 -8.23 3.52 2.53
CA HIS A 85 -8.35 4.72 1.70
C HIS A 85 -8.50 5.95 2.60
N VAL A 86 -8.15 7.10 2.06
CA VAL A 86 -8.19 8.37 2.81
C VAL A 86 -9.28 9.25 2.23
N ARG A 87 -10.21 9.66 3.08
CA ARG A 87 -11.30 10.59 2.73
C ARG A 87 -10.85 12.04 2.89
N ASP A 88 -11.73 12.97 2.51
CA ASP A 88 -11.53 14.39 2.79
C ASP A 88 -11.28 14.63 4.30
N GLY A 89 -10.46 15.64 4.61
CA GLY A 89 -9.95 15.88 5.96
C GLY A 89 -8.92 14.85 6.44
N GLY A 90 -8.38 14.01 5.56
CA GLY A 90 -7.26 13.12 5.89
C GLY A 90 -7.62 11.86 6.68
N VAL A 91 -8.91 11.55 6.87
CA VAL A 91 -9.32 10.40 7.70
C VAL A 91 -9.04 9.08 6.96
N PRO A 92 -8.23 8.16 7.52
CA PRO A 92 -8.06 6.82 6.98
C PRO A 92 -9.26 5.95 7.37
N TRP A 93 -9.85 5.30 6.38
CA TRP A 93 -10.94 4.34 6.54
C TRP A 93 -10.49 2.97 6.07
N LEU A 94 -10.97 1.93 6.75
CA LEU A 94 -10.62 0.54 6.48
C LEU A 94 -11.84 -0.22 5.95
N ASN A 95 -11.64 -0.94 4.85
CA ASN A 95 -12.58 -1.95 4.35
C ASN A 95 -11.88 -3.32 4.38
N ILE A 96 -12.67 -4.37 4.63
CA ILE A 96 -12.17 -5.75 4.65
C ILE A 96 -13.02 -6.59 3.71
N HIS A 97 -12.39 -7.36 2.83
CA HIS A 97 -13.06 -8.31 1.96
C HIS A 97 -12.86 -9.74 2.46
N ASP A 98 -13.95 -10.41 2.84
CA ASP A 98 -13.94 -11.78 3.37
C ASP A 98 -13.78 -12.87 2.28
N GLY A 99 -13.57 -12.47 1.03
CA GLY A 99 -13.50 -13.37 -0.13
C GLY A 99 -14.79 -13.45 -0.94
N SER A 100 -15.90 -13.00 -0.36
CA SER A 100 -17.23 -12.93 -0.99
C SER A 100 -17.72 -11.49 -1.12
N ARG A 101 -17.50 -10.64 -0.11
CA ARG A 101 -17.96 -9.25 -0.10
C ARG A 101 -17.01 -8.34 0.69
N TRP A 102 -17.14 -7.03 0.44
CA TRP A 102 -16.58 -6.01 1.34
C TRP A 102 -17.51 -5.79 2.52
N HIS A 103 -16.94 -5.80 3.72
CA HIS A 103 -17.57 -5.29 4.92
C HIS A 103 -17.49 -3.76 4.94
N GLY A 104 -18.51 -3.13 5.55
CA GLY A 104 -18.63 -1.68 5.57
C GLY A 104 -17.38 -0.99 6.13
N ALA A 105 -17.03 0.14 5.54
CA ALA A 105 -15.87 0.89 5.96
C ALA A 105 -16.03 1.35 7.42
N TYR A 106 -14.97 1.20 8.21
CA TYR A 106 -14.91 1.73 9.56
C TYR A 106 -13.64 2.55 9.77
N GLN A 107 -13.75 3.54 10.66
CA GLN A 107 -12.61 4.28 11.16
C GLN A 107 -11.96 3.47 12.29
N ASP A 108 -10.62 3.45 12.32
CA ASP A 108 -9.91 2.84 13.44
C ASP A 108 -9.94 3.73 14.70
N THR A 109 -9.38 3.20 15.79
CA THR A 109 -9.36 3.85 17.11
C THR A 109 -8.13 4.73 17.35
N LEU A 110 -7.26 4.93 16.35
CA LEU A 110 -6.04 5.73 16.49
C LEU A 110 -6.30 7.23 16.31
N TRP A 111 -7.42 7.61 15.69
CA TRP A 111 -7.81 9.01 15.45
C TRP A 111 -6.72 9.82 14.75
N TRP A 112 -6.07 9.18 13.79
CA TRP A 112 -5.02 9.81 13.01
C TRP A 112 -5.54 10.35 11.69
N PHE A 113 -4.90 11.42 11.20
CA PHE A 113 -5.23 12.08 9.95
C PHE A 113 -4.00 12.06 9.05
N ALA A 114 -4.14 11.48 7.86
CA ALA A 114 -3.12 11.30 6.85
C ALA A 114 -3.08 12.51 5.90
N SER A 115 -1.88 13.01 5.63
CA SER A 115 -1.65 14.08 4.65
C SER A 115 -1.20 13.56 3.28
N LYS A 116 -0.94 12.25 3.18
CA LYS A 116 -0.45 11.53 1.99
C LYS A 116 -1.01 10.10 1.98
N PRO A 117 -0.95 9.38 0.84
CA PRO A 117 -1.38 7.99 0.78
C PRO A 117 -0.79 7.13 1.90
N VAL A 118 -1.63 6.27 2.47
CA VAL A 118 -1.26 5.34 3.55
C VAL A 118 -0.70 4.07 2.92
N GLY A 119 0.50 3.67 3.30
CA GLY A 119 1.09 2.40 2.88
C GLY A 119 0.63 1.25 3.76
N MET A 120 0.38 0.08 3.16
CA MET A 120 0.05 -1.15 3.89
C MET A 120 0.89 -2.33 3.43
N ALA A 121 1.18 -3.24 4.36
CA ALA A 121 1.72 -4.56 4.03
C ALA A 121 1.31 -5.59 5.07
N ASN A 122 1.28 -6.85 4.66
CA ASN A 122 1.30 -7.96 5.60
C ASN A 122 2.74 -8.33 5.92
N TRP A 123 3.05 -8.48 7.21
CA TRP A 123 4.32 -9.03 7.65
C TRP A 123 4.22 -9.60 9.07
N ALA A 124 4.86 -10.75 9.29
CA ALA A 124 4.96 -11.43 10.57
C ALA A 124 3.61 -11.64 11.31
N GLY A 125 2.54 -11.93 10.56
CA GLY A 125 1.21 -12.16 11.15
C GLY A 125 0.46 -10.90 11.54
N PHE A 126 0.86 -9.73 11.03
CA PHE A 126 0.16 -8.47 11.23
C PHE A 126 -0.10 -7.75 9.90
N VAL A 127 -1.16 -6.96 9.86
CA VAL A 127 -1.31 -5.88 8.87
C VAL A 127 -0.63 -4.65 9.42
N TRP A 128 0.32 -4.12 8.66
CA TRP A 128 1.05 -2.90 8.99
C TRP A 128 0.51 -1.73 8.19
N ARG A 129 0.50 -0.55 8.81
CA ARG A 129 0.23 0.73 8.17
C ARG A 129 1.34 1.71 8.47
N VAL A 130 1.71 2.47 7.45
CA VAL A 130 2.53 3.66 7.62
C VAL A 130 1.89 4.85 6.93
N MET A 131 1.99 6.02 7.55
CA MET A 131 1.48 7.23 6.93
C MET A 131 2.22 8.47 7.44
N ARG A 132 2.15 9.51 6.63
CA ARG A 132 2.54 10.85 7.01
C ARG A 132 1.32 11.56 7.58
N ARG A 133 1.39 12.01 8.83
CA ARG A 133 0.31 12.78 9.46
C ARG A 133 0.26 14.22 8.95
N GLU A 134 -0.79 14.96 9.32
CA GLU A 134 -0.95 16.39 8.97
C GLU A 134 0.19 17.27 9.52
N ASP A 135 0.67 16.97 10.73
CA ASP A 135 1.85 17.60 11.33
C ASP A 135 3.18 17.28 10.61
N GLY A 136 3.14 16.41 9.60
CA GLY A 136 4.27 16.01 8.78
C GLY A 136 5.14 14.91 9.35
N THR A 137 4.80 14.39 10.53
CA THR A 137 5.49 13.25 11.13
C THR A 137 5.07 11.93 10.48
N VAL A 138 5.97 10.94 10.48
CA VAL A 138 5.67 9.58 9.99
C VAL A 138 5.28 8.70 11.16
N HIS A 139 4.14 8.02 11.05
CA HIS A 139 3.62 7.13 12.07
C HIS A 139 3.40 5.73 11.51
N VAL A 140 3.66 4.73 12.37
CA VAL A 140 3.43 3.32 12.05
C VAL A 140 2.39 2.74 13.02
N SER A 141 1.50 1.90 12.50
CA SER A 141 0.59 1.09 13.31
C SER A 141 0.50 -0.32 12.77
N GLN A 142 0.01 -1.24 13.60
CA GLN A 142 -0.23 -2.62 13.20
C GLN A 142 -1.55 -3.15 13.76
N HIS A 143 -2.12 -4.13 13.08
CA HIS A 143 -3.27 -4.91 13.52
C HIS A 143 -2.94 -6.40 13.48
N GLY A 144 -3.18 -7.11 14.57
CA GLY A 144 -2.93 -8.55 14.68
C GLY A 144 -4.19 -9.39 14.43
N PRO A 145 -4.12 -10.70 14.69
CA PRO A 145 -5.27 -11.61 14.61
C PRO A 145 -6.40 -11.28 15.60
N THR A 146 -6.04 -10.68 16.73
CA THR A 146 -6.95 -10.33 17.81
C THR A 146 -6.73 -8.87 18.22
N GLY A 147 -7.80 -8.23 18.72
CA GLY A 147 -7.77 -6.84 19.16
C GLY A 147 -8.04 -5.84 18.03
N GLY A 148 -7.62 -4.59 18.26
CA GLY A 148 -7.75 -3.48 17.32
C GLY A 148 -6.40 -2.95 16.84
N TRP A 149 -6.43 -1.85 16.09
CA TRP A 149 -5.21 -1.17 15.65
C TRP A 149 -4.37 -0.69 16.84
N ARG A 150 -3.08 -1.03 16.83
CA ARG A 150 -2.09 -0.57 17.80
C ARG A 150 -1.16 0.45 17.15
N SER A 151 -1.08 1.63 17.75
CA SER A 151 -0.05 2.63 17.42
C SER A 151 1.34 2.12 17.85
N LEU A 152 2.32 2.26 16.97
CA LEU A 152 3.74 2.12 17.30
C LEU A 152 4.42 3.49 17.42
N GLY A 153 3.65 4.57 17.36
CA GLY A 153 4.11 5.95 17.50
C GLY A 153 4.74 6.53 16.24
N GLN A 154 5.34 7.71 16.44
CA GLN A 154 6.13 8.41 15.44
C GLN A 154 7.47 7.68 15.24
N VAL A 155 7.93 7.62 13.99
CA VAL A 155 9.30 7.22 13.68
C VAL A 155 10.17 8.45 13.47
N GLY A 156 11.19 8.61 14.32
CA GLY A 156 12.13 9.73 14.24
C GLY A 156 13.03 9.66 13.02
N GLY A 157 13.44 10.82 12.51
CA GLY A 157 14.40 10.93 11.40
C GLY A 157 13.84 10.64 10.00
N TRP A 158 12.58 10.23 9.88
CA TRP A 158 11.93 10.06 8.58
C TRP A 158 11.13 11.31 8.23
N GLN A 159 11.47 11.93 7.10
CA GLN A 159 10.75 13.08 6.57
C GLN A 159 10.40 12.83 5.11
N THR A 160 9.17 13.16 4.71
CA THR A 160 8.74 12.99 3.32
C THR A 160 7.64 13.98 2.98
N ARG A 161 7.46 14.26 1.69
CA ARG A 161 6.29 14.98 1.13
C ARG A 161 5.40 14.06 0.28
N SER A 162 5.65 12.76 0.31
CA SER A 162 4.99 11.74 -0.50
C SER A 162 4.42 10.64 0.40
N GLY A 163 3.54 9.80 -0.15
CA GLY A 163 3.20 8.53 0.48
C GLY A 163 4.40 7.59 0.50
N MET A 164 4.26 6.50 1.26
CA MET A 164 5.33 5.55 1.53
C MET A 164 4.86 4.13 1.23
N ALA A 165 5.80 3.26 0.88
CA ALA A 165 5.52 1.84 0.65
C ALA A 165 6.00 0.98 1.82
N LEU A 166 5.25 -0.07 2.12
CA LEU A 166 5.67 -1.15 3.01
C LEU A 166 5.76 -2.46 2.22
N ALA A 167 6.71 -3.31 2.57
CA ALA A 167 6.77 -4.67 2.04
C ALA A 167 7.56 -5.60 2.97
N GLY A 168 7.06 -6.82 3.18
CA GLY A 168 7.82 -7.89 3.82
C GLY A 168 8.83 -8.48 2.85
N HIS A 169 10.09 -8.64 3.27
CA HIS A 169 11.11 -9.33 2.49
C HIS A 169 10.95 -10.86 2.67
N PRO A 170 10.69 -11.65 1.61
CA PRO A 170 10.32 -13.06 1.76
C PRO A 170 11.43 -13.94 2.34
N ARG A 171 12.70 -13.58 2.12
CA ARG A 171 13.87 -14.36 2.57
C ARG A 171 14.38 -13.92 3.94
N ASP A 172 14.78 -12.65 4.04
CA ASP A 172 15.36 -12.09 5.27
C ASP A 172 14.33 -11.86 6.38
N ASN A 173 13.03 -11.98 6.05
CA ASN A 173 11.91 -11.85 6.97
C ASN A 173 11.91 -10.52 7.75
N TYR A 174 12.24 -9.42 7.07
CA TYR A 174 12.11 -8.06 7.62
C TYR A 174 10.97 -7.31 6.96
N LEU A 175 10.30 -6.45 7.71
CA LEU A 175 9.44 -5.43 7.14
C LEU A 175 10.31 -4.27 6.68
N TRP A 176 10.14 -3.85 5.43
CA TRP A 176 10.80 -2.69 4.87
C TRP A 176 9.80 -1.55 4.68
N ILE A 177 10.25 -0.35 4.99
CA ILE A 177 9.64 0.88 4.48
C ILE A 177 10.50 1.44 3.37
N LEU A 178 9.86 2.01 2.35
CA LEU A 178 10.51 2.79 1.31
C LEU A 178 9.82 4.13 1.18
N LEU A 179 10.60 5.20 1.12
CA LEU A 179 10.09 6.55 1.01
C LEU A 179 10.97 7.45 0.14
N ARG A 180 10.33 8.46 -0.42
CA ARG A 180 10.99 9.60 -1.04
C ARG A 180 11.30 10.62 0.07
N ASP A 181 12.57 10.77 0.41
CA ASP A 181 12.99 11.73 1.43
C ASP A 181 12.84 13.19 0.92
N MET A 182 13.04 14.17 1.80
CA MET A 182 12.86 15.60 1.52
C MET A 182 13.78 16.12 0.41
N ASP A 183 14.94 15.50 0.26
CA ASP A 183 15.91 15.74 -0.83
C ASP A 183 15.50 15.08 -2.17
N GLY A 184 14.38 14.35 -2.17
CA GLY A 184 13.80 13.67 -3.30
C GLY A 184 14.37 12.28 -3.56
N TYR A 185 15.30 11.79 -2.75
CA TYR A 185 15.94 10.50 -2.95
C TYR A 185 15.15 9.33 -2.36
N LEU A 186 15.27 8.16 -2.99
CA LEU A 186 14.72 6.90 -2.51
C LEU A 186 15.55 6.40 -1.34
N ARG A 187 14.90 6.26 -0.18
CA ARG A 187 15.50 5.66 0.99
C ARG A 187 14.63 4.55 1.56
N ALA A 188 15.27 3.69 2.33
CA ALA A 188 14.60 2.59 3.01
C ALA A 188 15.13 2.39 4.43
N SER A 189 14.29 1.79 5.26
CA SER A 189 14.64 1.31 6.59
C SER A 189 13.95 -0.04 6.80
N ARG A 190 14.58 -0.92 7.58
CA ARG A 190 14.08 -2.25 7.90
C ARG A 190 13.70 -2.35 9.37
N TYR A 191 12.71 -3.17 9.67
CA TYR A 191 12.25 -3.45 11.03
C TYR A 191 12.59 -4.88 11.45
N THR A 192 13.29 -5.00 12.59
CA THR A 192 13.66 -6.29 13.22
C THR A 192 13.28 -6.34 14.71
N GLY A 193 12.28 -5.54 15.11
CA GLY A 193 11.98 -5.19 16.52
C GLY A 193 12.20 -3.70 16.80
N SER A 194 13.14 -3.09 16.07
CA SER A 194 13.31 -1.64 15.94
C SER A 194 13.58 -1.29 14.48
N TRP A 195 13.34 -0.04 14.11
CA TRP A 195 13.71 0.48 12.79
C TRP A 195 15.22 0.72 12.72
N SER A 196 15.83 0.33 11.60
CA SER A 196 17.22 0.71 11.28
C SER A 196 17.34 2.20 10.94
N SER A 197 18.57 2.69 10.80
CA SER A 197 18.83 3.92 10.05
C SER A 197 18.15 3.90 8.69
N ILE A 198 17.85 5.09 8.19
CA ILE A 198 17.29 5.29 6.85
C ILE A 198 18.44 5.47 5.86
N ASP A 199 18.53 4.58 4.88
CA ASP A 199 19.66 4.50 3.95
C ASP A 199 19.20 4.48 2.48
N TYR A 200 20.11 4.81 1.56
CA TYR A 200 19.81 4.79 0.12
C TYR A 200 19.57 3.37 -0.39
N VAL A 201 18.53 3.18 -1.21
CA VAL A 201 18.17 1.85 -1.75
C VAL A 201 19.19 1.29 -2.76
N SER A 202 20.11 2.12 -3.25
CA SER A 202 21.18 1.72 -4.19
C SER A 202 22.59 2.05 -3.67
N GLY A 203 22.76 2.06 -2.35
CA GLY A 203 24.03 2.41 -1.72
C GLY A 203 24.48 3.82 -2.13
N ASP A 204 25.65 3.93 -2.74
CA ASP A 204 26.28 5.22 -3.07
C ASP A 204 25.57 5.98 -4.20
N ARG A 205 24.72 5.30 -4.99
CA ARG A 205 24.04 5.93 -6.12
C ARG A 205 22.66 6.39 -5.72
N ALA A 206 22.51 7.66 -5.36
CA ALA A 206 21.21 8.18 -4.94
C ALA A 206 20.19 8.25 -6.10
N ILE A 207 19.01 7.63 -5.93
CA ILE A 207 17.92 7.60 -6.91
C ILE A 207 16.92 8.69 -6.58
N LYS A 208 16.68 9.68 -7.46
CA LYS A 208 15.59 10.65 -7.27
C LYS A 208 14.27 10.12 -7.80
N LEU A 209 13.20 10.29 -7.02
CA LEU A 209 11.82 10.03 -7.45
C LEU A 209 11.10 11.35 -7.73
N MET A 210 10.11 11.29 -8.61
CA MET A 210 9.09 12.33 -8.71
C MET A 210 8.01 12.17 -7.63
N ASP A 211 7.56 10.94 -7.39
CA ASP A 211 6.37 10.64 -6.57
C ASP A 211 6.62 9.53 -5.53
N GLU A 212 5.52 9.04 -4.93
CA GLU A 212 5.48 7.89 -4.02
C GLU A 212 6.10 6.63 -4.66
N PRO A 213 6.91 5.85 -3.91
CA PRO A 213 7.28 4.51 -4.34
C PRO A 213 6.14 3.50 -4.09
N ALA A 214 6.21 2.37 -4.79
CA ALA A 214 5.48 1.14 -4.47
C ALA A 214 6.48 0.01 -4.27
N ALA A 215 6.19 -0.94 -3.38
CA ALA A 215 7.10 -2.05 -3.10
C ALA A 215 6.37 -3.38 -2.89
N ALA A 216 7.04 -4.48 -3.23
CA ALA A 216 6.53 -5.83 -3.03
C ALA A 216 7.67 -6.82 -2.80
N GLY A 217 7.45 -7.79 -1.91
CA GLY A 217 8.32 -8.95 -1.75
C GLY A 217 7.90 -10.08 -2.67
N HIS A 218 8.84 -10.66 -3.41
CA HIS A 218 8.58 -11.85 -4.23
C HIS A 218 9.87 -12.64 -4.49
N ASP A 219 9.79 -13.98 -4.52
CA ASP A 219 10.90 -14.87 -4.88
C ASP A 219 12.23 -14.53 -4.17
N GLY A 220 12.15 -14.35 -2.85
CA GLY A 220 13.32 -14.02 -2.01
C GLY A 220 13.95 -12.65 -2.25
N LYS A 221 13.27 -11.74 -2.96
CA LYS A 221 13.73 -10.38 -3.29
C LYS A 221 12.70 -9.34 -2.88
N LEU A 222 13.16 -8.10 -2.74
CA LEU A 222 12.34 -6.91 -2.63
C LEU A 222 12.38 -6.13 -3.94
N TYR A 223 11.21 -5.78 -4.46
CA TYR A 223 11.05 -4.97 -5.66
C TYR A 223 10.48 -3.61 -5.28
N VAL A 224 11.02 -2.55 -5.89
CA VAL A 224 10.49 -1.18 -5.76
C VAL A 224 10.24 -0.60 -7.15
N MET A 225 9.08 0.01 -7.32
CA MET A 225 8.70 0.77 -8.51
C MET A 225 8.52 2.24 -8.14
N TYR A 226 8.95 3.12 -9.03
CA TYR A 226 8.91 4.56 -8.83
C TYR A 226 8.98 5.29 -10.17
N ARG A 227 8.57 6.56 -10.17
CA ARG A 227 8.68 7.45 -11.32
C ARG A 227 9.91 8.36 -11.16
N ARG A 228 10.69 8.53 -12.24
CA ARG A 228 11.85 9.43 -12.32
C ARG A 228 11.53 10.66 -13.14
#